data_AF-K1TDR6-F1
#
_entry.id   AF-K1TDR6-F1
#
_cell.length_a   1.000
_cell.length_b   1.000
_cell.length_c   1.000
_cell.angle_alpha   90.00
_cell.angle_beta   90.00
_cell.angle_gamma   90.00
#
_symmetry.space_group_name_H-M   'P 1'
#
loop_
_entity.id
_entity.type
_entity.pdbx_description
1 polymer ?
#
loop_
_entity_poly.entity_id
_entity_poly.type
_entity_poly.pdbx_seq_one_letter_code
_entity_poly.pdbx_strand_id
1 'polypeptide(L)'
;MKCIRLHLLLSVLLLISVSAFAGPRGFQQAKQIAEHQAALLGIVMDESAASQAKSFGFGAKSQKSQALSQGTASYYVFPHGEGKGFTIVSGDDCLPEIVGYTDQGTYDEASLPESYKNFMKAYQEMVEALTKGDQATLRNLAEVKAYRSSVNSTHSKAVSPLLGNIAWNQSKPFNNMCPIYDGKNRAVTGCVATAMAQVMAYYKHPKQLLQDIPEYTRKWYGRDVAVPGISKSDGVYDWDNMLPFYSSAEG
;
A
#
# COMPACT_ATOMS: atom_id res chain seq x y z
N MET A 1 -48.16 32.12 -25.06
CA MET A 1 -47.59 31.59 -23.79
C MET A 1 -46.91 30.21 -23.89
N LYS A 2 -47.22 29.34 -24.86
CA LYS A 2 -46.54 28.03 -25.03
C LYS A 2 -45.08 28.13 -25.53
N CYS A 3 -44.74 29.06 -26.45
CA CYS A 3 -43.36 29.24 -26.91
C CYS A 3 -42.38 29.74 -25.83
N ILE A 4 -42.84 30.60 -24.91
CA ILE A 4 -41.98 31.13 -23.84
C ILE A 4 -41.58 30.03 -22.85
N ARG A 5 -42.48 29.08 -22.56
CA ARG A 5 -42.17 27.93 -21.70
C ARG A 5 -41.21 26.93 -22.35
N LEU A 6 -41.27 26.75 -23.67
CA LEU A 6 -40.38 25.84 -24.39
C LEU A 6 -38.94 26.40 -24.48
N HIS A 7 -38.80 27.72 -24.68
CA HIS A 7 -37.48 28.36 -24.66
C HIS A 7 -36.87 28.43 -23.26
N LEU A 8 -37.68 28.57 -22.20
CA LEU A 8 -37.21 28.52 -20.82
C LEU A 8 -36.75 27.10 -20.41
N LEU A 9 -37.41 26.06 -20.93
CA LEU A 9 -37.02 24.66 -20.70
C LEU A 9 -35.73 24.31 -21.46
N LEU A 10 -35.57 24.76 -22.72
CA LEU A 10 -34.32 24.55 -23.47
C LEU A 10 -33.13 25.30 -22.87
N SER A 11 -33.32 26.52 -22.33
CA SER A 11 -32.23 27.27 -21.70
C SER A 11 -31.79 26.66 -20.35
N VAL A 12 -32.71 26.05 -19.59
CA VAL A 12 -32.38 25.31 -18.36
C VAL A 12 -31.64 24.00 -18.67
N LEU A 13 -31.98 23.29 -19.77
CA LEU A 13 -31.27 22.07 -20.20
C LEU A 13 -29.86 22.33 -20.73
N LEU A 14 -29.61 23.48 -21.39
CA LEU A 14 -28.27 23.87 -21.85
C LEU A 14 -27.34 24.36 -20.72
N LEU A 15 -27.87 24.70 -19.55
CA LEU A 15 -27.08 25.11 -18.37
C LEU A 15 -26.64 23.92 -17.50
N ILE A 16 -27.07 22.69 -17.80
CA ILE A 16 -26.77 21.48 -17.00
C ILE A 16 -25.72 20.57 -17.70
N SER A 17 -25.21 20.95 -18.86
CA SER A 17 -24.01 20.30 -19.43
C SER A 17 -22.75 20.76 -18.67
N VAL A 18 -22.65 20.36 -17.40
CA VAL A 18 -21.39 20.36 -16.67
C VAL A 18 -20.54 19.28 -17.32
N SER A 19 -19.66 19.68 -18.24
CA SER A 19 -18.57 18.82 -18.67
C SER A 19 -17.78 18.45 -17.42
N ALA A 20 -17.96 17.23 -16.93
CA ALA A 20 -17.14 16.66 -15.86
C ALA A 20 -15.74 16.43 -16.46
N PHE A 21 -14.93 17.47 -16.47
CA PHE A 21 -13.51 17.31 -16.72
C PHE A 21 -12.92 16.62 -15.49
N ALA A 22 -12.37 15.43 -15.72
CA ALA A 22 -11.48 14.82 -14.77
C ALA A 22 -10.35 15.82 -14.45
N GLY A 23 -10.14 16.10 -13.17
CA GLY A 23 -9.15 17.04 -12.69
C GLY A 23 -8.61 16.68 -11.30
N PRO A 24 -7.64 17.46 -10.83
CA PRO A 24 -6.99 17.20 -9.55
C PRO A 24 -7.98 17.22 -8.39
N ARG A 25 -7.91 16.21 -7.52
CA ARG A 25 -8.72 16.10 -6.32
C ARG A 25 -8.21 17.07 -5.25
N GLY A 26 -9.10 17.96 -4.81
CA GLY A 26 -8.84 18.86 -3.68
C GLY A 26 -8.86 18.14 -2.33
N PHE A 27 -8.22 18.73 -1.32
CA PHE A 27 -8.18 18.17 0.03
C PHE A 27 -9.56 17.85 0.62
N GLN A 28 -10.54 18.75 0.47
CA GLN A 28 -11.88 18.56 1.03
C GLN A 28 -12.60 17.38 0.37
N GLN A 29 -12.47 17.23 -0.94
CA GLN A 29 -13.02 16.10 -1.68
C GLN A 29 -12.34 14.79 -1.24
N ALA A 30 -11.01 14.81 -1.07
CA ALA A 30 -10.27 13.66 -0.58
C ALA A 30 -10.65 13.27 0.87
N LYS A 31 -10.90 14.26 1.73
CA LYS A 31 -11.37 14.05 3.11
C LYS A 31 -12.73 13.37 3.14
N GLN A 32 -13.68 13.84 2.33
CA GLN A 32 -15.01 13.23 2.24
C GLN A 32 -14.96 11.78 1.76
N ILE A 33 -14.09 11.48 0.79
CA ILE A 33 -13.85 10.11 0.33
C ILE A 33 -13.27 9.25 1.46
N ALA A 34 -12.30 9.77 2.21
CA ALA A 34 -11.72 9.06 3.35
C ALA A 34 -12.75 8.79 4.46
N GLU A 35 -13.58 9.79 4.79
CA GLU A 35 -14.65 9.66 5.78
C GLU A 35 -15.69 8.60 5.35
N HIS A 36 -16.08 8.62 4.08
CA HIS A 36 -16.97 7.60 3.53
C HIS A 36 -16.35 6.20 3.58
N GLN A 37 -15.08 6.06 3.19
CA GLN A 37 -14.36 4.78 3.25
C GLN A 37 -14.22 4.28 4.70
N ALA A 38 -13.90 5.14 5.66
CA ALA A 38 -13.85 4.79 7.07
C ALA A 38 -15.23 4.32 7.59
N ALA A 39 -16.32 5.00 7.19
CA ALA A 39 -17.68 4.62 7.54
C ALA A 39 -18.05 3.23 6.98
N LEU A 40 -17.61 2.87 5.78
CA LEU A 40 -17.79 1.52 5.21
C LEU A 40 -17.08 0.43 6.03
N LEU A 41 -16.04 0.80 6.78
CA LEU A 41 -15.32 -0.08 7.71
C LEU A 41 -15.94 -0.06 9.13
N GLY A 42 -17.02 0.70 9.35
CA GLY A 42 -17.62 0.90 10.68
C GLY A 42 -16.79 1.82 11.59
N ILE A 43 -15.89 2.62 11.02
CA ILE A 43 -14.98 3.49 11.76
C ILE A 43 -15.46 4.95 11.68
N VAL A 44 -15.56 5.60 12.84
CA VAL A 44 -15.72 7.05 12.93
C VAL A 44 -14.35 7.68 13.13
N MET A 45 -13.97 8.56 12.20
CA MET A 45 -12.69 9.25 12.25
C MET A 45 -12.65 10.28 13.38
N ASP A 46 -11.58 10.27 14.17
CA ASP A 46 -11.37 11.26 15.23
C ASP A 46 -11.05 12.63 14.62
N GLU A 47 -11.71 13.70 15.08
CA GLU A 47 -11.47 15.06 14.56
C GLU A 47 -10.00 15.49 14.74
N SER A 48 -9.38 15.09 15.85
CA SER A 48 -7.96 15.33 16.13
C SER A 48 -7.05 14.57 15.14
N ALA A 49 -7.44 13.37 14.71
CA ALA A 49 -6.71 12.59 13.71
C ALA A 49 -6.87 13.17 12.30
N ALA A 50 -8.05 13.71 11.97
CA ALA A 50 -8.27 14.43 10.72
C ALA A 50 -7.34 15.66 10.57
N SER A 51 -6.95 16.30 11.68
CA SER A 51 -5.96 17.39 11.68
C SER A 51 -4.53 16.94 11.36
N GLN A 52 -4.25 15.64 11.50
CA GLN A 52 -2.94 15.03 11.19
C GLN A 52 -2.83 14.58 9.73
N ALA A 53 -3.88 14.78 8.93
CA ALA A 53 -3.87 14.41 7.52
C ALA A 53 -2.68 15.03 6.78
N LYS A 54 -2.13 14.25 5.86
CA LYS A 54 -0.93 14.59 5.09
C LYS A 54 -1.24 14.59 3.60
N SER A 55 -0.56 15.46 2.87
CA SER A 55 -0.56 15.46 1.40
C SER A 55 0.84 15.18 0.88
N PHE A 56 0.90 14.48 -0.25
CA PHE A 56 2.14 14.01 -0.85
C PHE A 56 2.10 14.32 -2.35
N GLY A 57 3.06 15.13 -2.83
CA GLY A 57 3.19 15.50 -4.25
C GLY A 57 4.48 14.98 -4.89
N PHE A 58 4.75 15.41 -6.12
CA PHE A 58 5.90 14.94 -6.92
C PHE A 58 7.24 15.22 -6.23
N GLY A 59 7.97 14.16 -5.87
CA GLY A 59 9.29 14.25 -5.22
C GLY A 59 9.30 14.98 -3.88
N ALA A 60 8.13 15.35 -3.33
CA ALA A 60 8.01 16.16 -2.14
C ALA A 60 7.93 15.28 -0.89
N LYS A 61 8.58 15.72 0.19
CA LYS A 61 8.33 15.19 1.54
C LYS A 61 6.88 15.45 1.93
N SER A 62 6.32 14.63 2.82
CA SER A 62 4.98 14.84 3.37
C SER A 62 4.81 16.26 3.88
N GLN A 63 3.67 16.85 3.54
CA GLN A 63 3.28 18.17 4.01
C GLN A 63 2.02 18.06 4.85
N LYS A 64 1.77 19.05 5.73
CA LYS A 64 0.43 19.21 6.28
C LYS A 64 -0.54 19.37 5.11
N SER A 65 -1.65 18.65 5.14
CA SER A 65 -2.51 18.43 3.97
C SER A 65 -3.00 19.70 3.25
N GLN A 66 -3.11 20.82 3.97
CA GLN A 66 -3.53 22.13 3.44
C GLN A 66 -2.39 22.94 2.78
N ALA A 67 -1.15 22.47 2.84
CA ALA A 67 0.02 23.23 2.37
C ALA A 67 0.32 23.06 0.87
N LEU A 68 -0.20 22.02 0.23
CA LEU A 68 -0.09 21.85 -1.23
C LEU A 68 -1.26 22.57 -1.91
N SER A 69 -0.96 23.34 -2.96
CA SER A 69 -1.98 23.92 -3.83
C SER A 69 -2.81 22.80 -4.48
N GLN A 70 -4.13 23.04 -4.63
CA GLN A 70 -4.99 22.18 -5.45
C GLN A 70 -4.31 21.95 -6.80
N GLY A 71 -4.10 20.70 -7.20
CA GLY A 71 -3.40 20.38 -8.45
C GLY A 71 -2.07 19.65 -8.35
N THR A 72 -1.47 19.52 -7.16
CA THR A 72 -0.08 19.01 -7.03
C THR A 72 0.09 17.80 -6.12
N ALA A 73 -0.96 17.39 -5.41
CA ALA A 73 -0.93 16.19 -4.58
C ALA A 73 -1.10 14.94 -5.45
N SER A 74 -0.19 13.99 -5.35
CA SER A 74 -0.36 12.65 -5.89
C SER A 74 -1.35 11.84 -5.04
N TYR A 75 -1.31 11.99 -3.71
CA TYR A 75 -2.25 11.36 -2.78
C TYR A 75 -2.31 12.09 -1.44
N TYR A 76 -3.30 11.72 -0.65
CA TYR A 76 -3.52 12.18 0.72
C TYR A 76 -3.59 10.97 1.66
N VAL A 77 -3.10 11.12 2.88
CA VAL A 77 -3.24 10.12 3.95
C VAL A 77 -4.08 10.71 5.08
N PHE A 78 -5.13 10.00 5.47
CA PHE A 78 -6.08 10.38 6.50
C PHE A 78 -6.07 9.33 7.62
N PRO A 79 -5.37 9.58 8.73
CA PRO A 79 -5.47 8.75 9.93
C PRO A 79 -6.90 8.78 10.48
N HIS A 80 -7.43 7.62 10.89
CA HIS A 80 -8.77 7.53 11.47
C HIS A 80 -8.79 7.80 12.98
N GLY A 81 -7.64 7.71 13.64
CA GLY A 81 -7.52 7.72 15.10
C GLY A 81 -6.48 6.72 15.56
N GLU A 82 -6.11 6.77 16.83
CA GLU A 82 -5.13 5.84 17.40
C GLU A 82 -5.64 4.40 17.30
N GLY A 83 -4.87 3.52 16.66
CA GLY A 83 -5.21 2.10 16.47
C GLY A 83 -6.32 1.81 15.45
N LYS A 84 -6.99 2.83 14.90
CA LYS A 84 -8.14 2.71 13.97
C LYS A 84 -7.74 2.69 12.49
N GLY A 85 -6.44 2.65 12.21
CA GLY A 85 -5.91 2.66 10.86
C GLY A 85 -5.99 4.01 10.15
N PHE A 86 -5.98 3.97 8.82
CA PHE A 86 -5.92 5.15 7.96
C PHE A 86 -6.39 4.83 6.54
N THR A 87 -6.83 5.85 5.82
CA THR A 87 -7.19 5.78 4.40
C THR A 87 -6.24 6.63 3.55
N ILE A 88 -5.78 6.07 2.43
CA ILE A 88 -5.00 6.76 1.41
C ILE A 88 -5.89 7.05 0.20
N VAL A 89 -6.08 8.33 -0.09
CA VAL A 89 -6.96 8.80 -1.16
C VAL A 89 -6.11 9.38 -2.29
N SER A 90 -6.42 9.03 -3.54
CA SER A 90 -5.72 9.58 -4.71
C SER A 90 -5.89 11.09 -4.80
N GLY A 91 -4.90 11.78 -5.34
CA GLY A 91 -4.93 13.22 -5.58
C GLY A 91 -5.52 13.63 -6.93
N ASP A 92 -5.98 12.68 -7.75
CA ASP A 92 -6.55 12.94 -9.07
C ASP A 92 -7.77 12.04 -9.32
N ASP A 93 -8.82 12.58 -9.95
CA ASP A 93 -10.06 11.83 -10.22
C ASP A 93 -9.99 10.97 -11.50
N CYS A 94 -8.93 11.10 -12.31
CA CYS A 94 -8.66 10.16 -13.39
C CYS A 94 -8.15 8.80 -12.86
N LEU A 95 -7.80 8.75 -11.57
CA LEU A 95 -7.36 7.56 -10.85
C LEU A 95 -8.46 7.05 -9.90
N PRO A 96 -8.43 5.75 -9.53
CA PRO A 96 -9.31 5.23 -8.48
C PRO A 96 -9.24 6.06 -7.20
N GLU A 97 -10.38 6.26 -6.57
CA GLU A 97 -10.50 7.12 -5.38
C GLU A 97 -9.56 6.68 -4.25
N ILE A 98 -9.55 5.37 -3.97
CA ILE A 98 -8.78 4.77 -2.88
C ILE A 98 -7.50 4.15 -3.43
N VAL A 99 -6.36 4.59 -2.91
CA VAL A 99 -5.05 3.96 -3.16
C VAL A 99 -4.85 2.75 -2.27
N GLY A 100 -5.28 2.85 -1.00
CA GLY A 100 -5.23 1.80 -0.01
C GLY A 100 -5.83 2.25 1.31
N TYR A 101 -6.15 1.32 2.19
CA TYR A 101 -6.65 1.60 3.54
C TYR A 101 -6.28 0.47 4.49
N THR A 102 -6.35 0.76 5.78
CA THR A 102 -6.31 -0.22 6.87
C THR A 102 -7.30 0.21 7.95
N ASP A 103 -7.94 -0.76 8.59
CA ASP A 103 -8.85 -0.59 9.73
C ASP A 103 -8.15 -0.74 11.09
N GLN A 104 -6.87 -1.08 11.07
CA GLN A 104 -6.04 -1.28 12.27
C GLN A 104 -4.73 -0.49 12.21
N GLY A 105 -4.17 -0.25 13.39
CA GLY A 105 -2.85 0.38 13.57
C GLY A 105 -2.90 1.91 13.54
N THR A 106 -1.73 2.54 13.55
CA THR A 106 -1.58 3.99 13.54
C THR A 106 -0.60 4.37 12.43
N TYR A 107 -0.91 5.43 11.69
CA TYR A 107 -0.01 5.95 10.66
C TYR A 107 1.15 6.72 11.30
N ASP A 108 2.35 6.13 11.28
CA ASP A 108 3.59 6.78 11.68
C ASP A 108 4.61 6.72 10.55
N GLU A 109 4.95 7.87 9.97
CA GLU A 109 5.89 8.01 8.87
C GLU A 109 7.30 7.52 9.22
N ALA A 110 7.69 7.60 10.50
CA ALA A 110 9.00 7.16 10.97
C ALA A 110 9.11 5.63 10.97
N SER A 111 8.01 4.92 11.19
CA SER A 111 7.97 3.45 11.29
C SER A 111 7.56 2.74 10.00
N LEU A 112 7.25 3.47 8.91
CA LEU A 112 6.81 2.87 7.65
C LEU A 112 7.87 1.91 7.04
N PRO A 113 7.48 0.68 6.63
CA PRO A 113 8.38 -0.23 5.94
C PRO A 113 8.91 0.32 4.62
N GLU A 114 10.14 -0.05 4.26
CA GLU A 114 10.78 0.42 3.02
C GLU A 114 10.01 0.00 1.76
N SER A 115 9.41 -1.18 1.75
CA SER A 115 8.56 -1.64 0.65
C SER A 115 7.32 -0.74 0.46
N TYR A 116 6.71 -0.28 1.54
CA TYR A 116 5.60 0.68 1.49
C TYR A 116 6.08 2.02 0.91
N LYS A 117 7.21 2.53 1.39
CA LYS A 117 7.79 3.79 0.89
C LYS A 117 8.08 3.71 -0.62
N ASN A 118 8.65 2.59 -1.08
CA ASN A 118 8.92 2.36 -2.50
C ASN A 118 7.63 2.26 -3.33
N PHE A 119 6.59 1.57 -2.82
CA PHE A 119 5.29 1.51 -3.48
C PHE A 119 4.66 2.91 -3.63
N MET A 120 4.65 3.69 -2.55
CA MET A 120 4.09 5.04 -2.57
C MET A 120 4.91 6.01 -3.44
N LYS A 121 6.24 5.82 -3.52
CA LYS A 121 7.11 6.57 -4.45
C LYS A 121 6.78 6.24 -5.91
N ALA A 122 6.66 4.95 -6.25
CA ALA A 122 6.26 4.52 -7.58
C ALA A 122 4.86 5.04 -7.95
N TYR A 123 3.95 5.13 -6.98
CA TYR A 123 2.66 5.77 -7.16
C TYR A 123 2.79 7.26 -7.51
N GLN A 124 3.63 8.03 -6.81
CA GLN A 124 3.89 9.44 -7.15
C GLN A 124 4.47 9.60 -8.56
N GLU A 125 5.45 8.78 -8.92
CA GLU A 125 6.07 8.78 -10.24
C GLU A 125 5.04 8.47 -11.35
N MET A 126 4.10 7.57 -11.10
CA MET A 126 2.99 7.27 -12.00
C MET A 126 2.02 8.46 -12.15
N VAL A 127 1.63 9.13 -11.06
CA VAL A 127 0.80 10.34 -11.14
C VAL A 127 1.54 11.46 -11.88
N GLU A 128 2.85 11.59 -11.69
CA GLU A 128 3.66 12.59 -12.39
C GLU A 128 3.72 12.32 -13.89
N ALA A 129 3.95 11.07 -14.29
CA ALA A 129 3.92 10.67 -15.70
C ALA A 129 2.55 10.95 -16.32
N LEU A 130 1.48 10.65 -15.60
CA LEU A 130 0.10 10.89 -16.03
C LEU A 130 -0.20 12.37 -16.28
N THR A 131 0.15 13.24 -15.32
CA THR A 131 -0.04 14.69 -15.44
C THR A 131 0.78 15.31 -16.58
N LYS A 132 1.91 14.70 -16.94
CA LYS A 132 2.73 15.06 -18.11
C LYS A 132 2.19 14.49 -19.43
N GLY A 133 1.09 13.73 -19.42
CA GLY A 133 0.50 13.14 -20.61
C GLY A 133 1.30 11.97 -21.18
N ASP A 134 2.04 11.24 -20.34
CA ASP A 134 2.79 10.06 -20.76
C ASP A 134 1.86 9.00 -21.37
N GLN A 135 2.10 8.66 -22.63
CA GLN A 135 1.20 7.82 -23.42
C GLN A 135 1.17 6.36 -22.92
N ALA A 136 2.28 5.85 -22.38
CA ALA A 136 2.33 4.50 -21.82
C ALA A 136 1.47 4.42 -20.55
N THR A 137 1.58 5.40 -19.67
CA THR A 137 0.79 5.51 -18.44
C THR A 137 -0.70 5.67 -18.75
N LEU A 138 -1.06 6.54 -19.69
CA LEU A 138 -2.44 6.72 -20.16
C LEU A 138 -3.04 5.42 -20.71
N ARG A 139 -2.27 4.69 -21.53
CA ARG A 139 -2.71 3.39 -22.08
C ARG A 139 -2.92 2.37 -20.97
N ASN A 140 -1.98 2.24 -20.03
CA ASN A 140 -2.09 1.31 -18.92
C ASN A 140 -3.32 1.61 -18.04
N LEU A 141 -3.61 2.88 -17.76
CA LEU A 141 -4.80 3.26 -17.01
C LEU A 141 -6.10 2.96 -17.77
N ALA A 142 -6.12 3.20 -19.08
CA ALA A 142 -7.26 2.85 -19.93
C ALA A 142 -7.51 1.33 -19.93
N GLU A 143 -6.45 0.52 -20.01
CA GLU A 143 -6.53 -0.95 -19.92
C GLU A 143 -7.07 -1.41 -18.58
N VAL A 144 -6.56 -0.87 -17.47
CA VAL A 144 -7.05 -1.19 -16.12
C VAL A 144 -8.51 -0.77 -15.94
N LYS A 145 -8.91 0.39 -16.48
CA LYS A 145 -10.31 0.87 -16.43
C LYS A 145 -11.25 0.00 -17.27
N ALA A 146 -10.79 -0.42 -18.45
CA ALA A 146 -11.52 -1.35 -19.31
C ALA A 146 -11.67 -2.72 -18.64
N TYR A 147 -10.60 -3.23 -18.01
CA TYR A 147 -10.65 -4.47 -17.23
C TYR A 147 -11.65 -4.37 -16.09
N ARG A 148 -11.58 -3.33 -15.24
CA ARG A 148 -12.53 -3.14 -14.13
C ARG A 148 -13.99 -3.05 -14.60
N SER A 149 -14.22 -2.43 -15.76
CA SER A 149 -15.56 -2.35 -16.36
C SER A 149 -16.02 -3.67 -16.99
N SER A 150 -15.09 -4.52 -17.45
CA SER A 150 -15.40 -5.80 -18.12
C SER A 150 -15.54 -6.97 -17.16
N VAL A 151 -14.96 -6.88 -15.95
CA VAL A 151 -15.22 -7.84 -14.88
C VAL A 151 -16.65 -7.64 -14.38
N ASN A 152 -17.62 -8.26 -15.08
CA ASN A 152 -18.93 -8.54 -14.51
C ASN A 152 -18.72 -9.25 -13.16
N SER A 153 -19.61 -8.98 -12.20
CA SER A 153 -19.59 -9.40 -10.79
C SER A 153 -19.42 -10.91 -10.52
N THR A 154 -19.12 -11.75 -11.51
CA THR A 154 -18.81 -13.18 -11.42
C THR A 154 -17.44 -13.51 -10.81
N HIS A 155 -16.51 -12.56 -10.73
CA HIS A 155 -15.26 -12.70 -9.92
C HIS A 155 -15.31 -11.90 -8.61
N SER A 156 -16.49 -11.40 -8.21
CA SER A 156 -16.65 -10.48 -7.08
C SER A 156 -16.64 -11.11 -5.68
N LYS A 157 -16.33 -12.41 -5.55
CA LYS A 157 -16.21 -12.98 -4.20
C LYS A 157 -14.98 -12.37 -3.54
N ALA A 158 -15.23 -11.46 -2.61
CA ALA A 158 -14.20 -10.93 -1.74
C ALA A 158 -13.46 -12.11 -1.10
N VAL A 159 -12.16 -12.19 -1.38
CA VAL A 159 -11.27 -13.15 -0.73
C VAL A 159 -10.72 -12.43 0.48
N SER A 160 -11.10 -12.89 1.68
CA SER A 160 -10.51 -12.41 2.92
C SER A 160 -8.98 -12.60 2.91
N PRO A 161 -8.20 -11.75 3.61
CA PRO A 161 -6.74 -11.87 3.65
C PRO A 161 -6.29 -13.30 4.00
N LEU A 162 -5.68 -13.99 3.03
CA LEU A 162 -5.37 -15.41 3.16
C LEU A 162 -4.37 -15.67 4.29
N LEU A 163 -3.36 -14.82 4.44
CA LEU A 163 -2.34 -14.96 5.47
C LEU A 163 -2.92 -14.91 6.90
N GLY A 164 -4.16 -14.45 7.08
CA GLY A 164 -4.80 -14.37 8.39
C GLY A 164 -3.94 -13.56 9.37
N ASN A 165 -3.50 -14.20 10.45
CA ASN A 165 -2.69 -13.58 11.49
C ASN A 165 -1.18 -13.67 11.24
N ILE A 166 -0.74 -14.27 10.12
CA ILE A 166 0.69 -14.36 9.79
C ILE A 166 1.21 -12.94 9.50
N ALA A 167 2.02 -12.43 10.43
CA ALA A 167 2.58 -11.09 10.40
C ALA A 167 4.04 -11.13 10.84
N TRP A 168 4.91 -11.58 9.91
CA TRP A 168 6.34 -11.73 10.16
C TRP A 168 7.13 -10.48 9.75
N ASN A 169 8.29 -10.28 10.39
CA ASN A 169 9.16 -9.13 10.19
C ASN A 169 10.55 -9.57 9.69
N GLN A 170 11.42 -8.62 9.37
CA GLN A 170 12.78 -8.89 8.91
C GLN A 170 13.83 -8.81 10.02
N SER A 171 13.43 -8.37 11.22
CA SER A 171 14.29 -8.18 12.39
C SER A 171 14.15 -9.34 13.39
N LYS A 172 14.68 -9.20 14.61
CA LYS A 172 14.54 -10.21 15.66
C LYS A 172 13.05 -10.55 15.90
N PRO A 173 12.68 -11.83 16.10
CA PRO A 173 13.54 -13.02 16.10
C PRO A 173 13.81 -13.63 14.71
N PHE A 174 13.13 -13.16 13.67
CA PHE A 174 13.16 -13.74 12.32
C PHE A 174 14.56 -13.77 11.69
N ASN A 175 15.41 -12.79 12.03
CA ASN A 175 16.77 -12.73 11.50
C ASN A 175 17.83 -13.40 12.39
N ASN A 176 17.47 -14.11 13.46
CA ASN A 176 18.44 -14.66 14.43
C ASN A 176 19.52 -15.54 13.79
N MET A 177 19.22 -16.18 12.66
CA MET A 177 20.16 -17.03 11.90
C MET A 177 20.81 -16.31 10.71
N CYS A 178 20.47 -15.04 10.45
CA CYS A 178 21.11 -14.23 9.42
C CYS A 178 22.55 -13.86 9.84
N PRO A 179 23.47 -13.71 8.89
CA PRO A 179 24.89 -13.47 9.18
C PRO A 179 25.15 -12.09 9.83
N ILE A 180 26.25 -12.00 10.56
CA ILE A 180 26.82 -10.73 11.03
C ILE A 180 27.69 -10.15 9.93
N TYR A 181 27.24 -9.06 9.29
CA TYR A 181 27.81 -8.62 8.01
C TYR A 181 29.01 -7.67 8.13
N ASP A 182 29.19 -7.00 9.27
CA ASP A 182 30.30 -6.05 9.53
C ASP A 182 31.08 -6.35 10.81
N GLY A 183 30.83 -7.52 11.41
CA GLY A 183 31.43 -7.94 12.68
C GLY A 183 30.65 -7.52 13.92
N LYS A 184 29.61 -6.70 13.79
CA LYS A 184 28.79 -6.24 14.91
C LYS A 184 27.29 -6.38 14.66
N ASN A 185 26.84 -6.02 13.48
CA ASN A 185 25.43 -5.90 13.11
C ASN A 185 24.94 -7.14 12.37
N ARG A 186 23.77 -7.63 12.78
CA ARG A 186 23.10 -8.76 12.14
C ARG A 186 22.31 -8.28 10.93
N ALA A 187 22.45 -9.00 9.82
CA ALA A 187 21.65 -8.73 8.64
C ALA A 187 20.16 -8.95 8.96
N VAL A 188 19.29 -8.17 8.35
CA VAL A 188 17.85 -8.50 8.27
C VAL A 188 17.65 -9.70 7.35
N THR A 189 16.51 -10.37 7.44
CA THR A 189 16.17 -11.48 6.52
C THR A 189 16.07 -11.04 5.06
N GLY A 190 15.61 -9.80 4.84
CA GLY A 190 15.27 -9.28 3.52
C GLY A 190 13.77 -9.44 3.20
N CYS A 191 13.22 -8.49 2.45
CA CYS A 191 11.79 -8.44 2.14
C CYS A 191 11.34 -9.64 1.31
N VAL A 192 12.15 -10.09 0.36
CA VAL A 192 11.86 -11.26 -0.50
C VAL A 192 11.79 -12.54 0.34
N ALA A 193 12.77 -12.76 1.22
CA ALA A 193 12.78 -13.92 2.10
C ALA A 193 11.57 -13.93 3.04
N THR A 194 11.24 -12.77 3.63
CA THR A 194 10.10 -12.64 4.55
C THR A 194 8.76 -12.85 3.84
N ALA A 195 8.58 -12.28 2.64
CA ALA A 195 7.37 -12.48 1.86
C ALA A 195 7.18 -13.96 1.49
N MET A 196 8.24 -14.62 1.01
CA MET A 196 8.19 -16.04 0.67
C MET A 196 7.90 -16.90 1.91
N ALA A 197 8.57 -16.61 3.03
CA ALA A 197 8.39 -17.36 4.27
C ALA A 197 6.94 -17.29 4.77
N GLN A 198 6.27 -16.14 4.70
CA GLN A 198 4.86 -16.01 5.06
C GLN A 198 3.93 -16.83 4.14
N VAL A 199 4.21 -16.88 2.84
CA VAL A 199 3.47 -17.72 1.89
C VAL A 199 3.67 -19.20 2.20
N MET A 200 4.91 -19.63 2.46
CA MET A 200 5.21 -21.01 2.84
C MET A 200 4.52 -21.40 4.16
N ALA A 201 4.48 -20.50 5.14
CA ALA A 201 3.81 -20.71 6.41
C ALA A 201 2.30 -20.87 6.26
N TYR A 202 1.67 -20.07 5.38
CA TYR A 202 0.25 -20.22 5.06
C TYR A 202 -0.08 -21.60 4.50
N TYR A 203 0.73 -22.10 3.57
CA TYR A 203 0.55 -23.44 2.99
C TYR A 203 1.14 -24.58 3.84
N LYS A 204 1.91 -24.26 4.89
CA LYS A 204 2.72 -25.21 5.67
C LYS A 204 3.49 -26.20 4.77
N HIS A 205 4.15 -25.67 3.74
CA HIS A 205 4.80 -26.50 2.72
C HIS A 205 6.11 -25.88 2.20
N PRO A 206 7.17 -26.70 1.98
CA PRO A 206 7.25 -28.15 2.22
C PRO A 206 7.52 -28.48 3.69
N LYS A 207 7.43 -29.75 4.11
CA LYS A 207 7.82 -30.18 5.48
C LYS A 207 9.34 -30.27 5.68
N GLN A 208 10.08 -30.37 4.59
CA GLN A 208 11.53 -30.50 4.58
C GLN A 208 12.06 -29.87 3.29
N LEU A 209 13.32 -29.40 3.31
CA LEU A 209 14.03 -29.01 2.10
C LEU A 209 13.93 -30.09 1.02
N LEU A 210 13.80 -29.66 -0.23
CA LEU A 210 13.73 -30.58 -1.36
C LEU A 210 15.13 -31.03 -1.80
N GLN A 211 16.12 -30.16 -1.63
CA GLN A 211 17.53 -30.34 -1.97
C GLN A 211 18.41 -29.57 -0.99
N ASP A 212 19.70 -29.95 -0.92
CA ASP A 212 20.70 -29.23 -0.13
C ASP A 212 20.87 -27.80 -0.64
N ILE A 213 21.04 -26.86 0.29
CA ILE A 213 21.42 -25.48 0.00
C ILE A 213 22.93 -25.38 0.28
N PRO A 214 23.77 -25.16 -0.75
CA PRO A 214 25.21 -25.08 -0.55
C PRO A 214 25.59 -23.83 0.26
N GLU A 215 26.68 -23.94 1.02
CA GLU A 215 27.30 -22.77 1.64
C GLU A 215 27.82 -21.80 0.58
N TYR A 216 27.90 -20.53 0.94
CA TYR A 216 28.54 -19.53 0.09
C TYR A 216 29.21 -18.43 0.92
N THR A 217 30.17 -17.76 0.30
CA THR A 217 30.82 -16.58 0.89
C THR A 217 30.54 -15.36 0.04
N ARG A 218 30.23 -14.23 0.68
CA ARG A 218 30.03 -12.96 -0.01
C ARG A 218 30.77 -11.83 0.69
N LYS A 219 31.32 -10.90 -0.08
CA LYS A 219 31.92 -9.68 0.46
C LYS A 219 30.86 -8.67 0.87
N TRP A 220 30.89 -8.27 2.14
CA TRP A 220 30.10 -7.18 2.70
C TRP A 220 31.01 -6.21 3.45
N TYR A 221 30.95 -4.92 3.12
CA TYR A 221 31.80 -3.87 3.72
C TYR A 221 33.30 -4.24 3.72
N GLY A 222 33.77 -4.86 2.64
CA GLY A 222 35.16 -5.28 2.48
C GLY A 222 35.55 -6.55 3.24
N ARG A 223 34.64 -7.16 4.00
CA ARG A 223 34.85 -8.41 4.75
C ARG A 223 34.22 -9.59 4.03
N ASP A 224 34.84 -10.76 4.13
CA ASP A 224 34.24 -12.02 3.71
C ASP A 224 33.26 -12.51 4.78
N VAL A 225 32.00 -12.71 4.38
CA VAL A 225 30.92 -13.22 5.23
C VAL A 225 30.54 -14.60 4.70
N ALA A 226 30.82 -15.63 5.49
CA ALA A 226 30.38 -16.99 5.21
C ALA A 226 28.92 -17.17 5.64
N VAL A 227 28.12 -17.79 4.78
CA VAL A 227 26.76 -18.23 5.07
C VAL A 227 26.76 -19.75 5.00
N PRO A 228 26.46 -20.45 6.12
CA PRO A 228 26.51 -21.90 6.15
C PRO A 228 25.45 -22.50 5.23
N GLY A 229 25.79 -23.63 4.63
CA GLY A 229 24.84 -24.45 3.88
C GLY A 229 23.83 -25.10 4.83
N ILE A 230 22.73 -25.59 4.25
CA ILE A 230 21.71 -26.35 4.97
C ILE A 230 21.48 -27.64 4.20
N SER A 231 21.78 -28.78 4.82
CA SER A 231 21.50 -30.07 4.22
C SER A 231 20.00 -30.33 4.18
N LYS A 232 19.57 -31.19 3.26
CA LYS A 232 18.19 -31.66 3.18
C LYS A 232 17.73 -32.27 4.50
N SER A 233 18.57 -33.09 5.13
CA SER A 233 18.24 -33.75 6.41
C SER A 233 18.08 -32.77 7.56
N ASP A 234 18.85 -31.68 7.57
CA ASP A 234 18.79 -30.68 8.64
C ASP A 234 17.71 -29.62 8.39
N GLY A 235 17.30 -29.41 7.14
CA GLY A 235 16.30 -28.43 6.73
C GLY A 235 14.85 -28.88 6.93
N VAL A 236 14.48 -29.29 8.15
CA VAL A 236 13.10 -29.65 8.51
C VAL A 236 12.33 -28.39 8.95
N TYR A 237 11.13 -28.19 8.39
CA TYR A 237 10.27 -27.07 8.75
C TYR A 237 9.28 -27.50 9.84
N ASP A 238 9.50 -27.03 11.05
CA ASP A 238 8.60 -27.25 12.19
C ASP A 238 7.44 -26.24 12.17
N TRP A 239 6.52 -26.43 11.20
CA TRP A 239 5.39 -25.53 10.99
C TRP A 239 4.46 -25.41 12.20
N ASP A 240 4.47 -26.36 13.12
CA ASP A 240 3.61 -26.35 14.30
C ASP A 240 4.18 -25.43 15.39
N ASN A 241 5.50 -25.20 15.40
CA ASN A 241 6.17 -24.21 16.27
C ASN A 241 6.44 -22.87 15.58
N MET A 242 6.02 -22.69 14.32
CA MET A 242 6.08 -21.41 13.60
C MET A 242 4.82 -20.59 13.87
N LEU A 243 4.88 -19.73 14.88
CA LEU A 243 3.76 -18.89 15.30
C LEU A 243 3.40 -17.88 14.20
N PRO A 244 2.11 -17.56 14.01
CA PRO A 244 1.69 -16.55 13.05
C PRO A 244 2.23 -15.14 13.40
N PHE A 245 2.47 -14.87 14.69
CA PHE A 245 3.00 -13.61 15.16
C PHE A 245 3.98 -13.86 16.31
N TYR A 246 5.09 -13.11 16.34
CA TYR A 246 6.08 -13.13 17.42
C TYR A 246 6.14 -11.74 18.04
N SER A 247 5.79 -11.61 19.32
CA SER A 247 5.92 -10.34 20.03
C SER A 247 7.39 -10.08 20.34
N SER A 248 7.81 -8.81 20.33
CA SER A 248 9.18 -8.42 20.69
C SER A 248 9.51 -8.63 22.17
N ALA A 249 8.58 -9.15 22.98
CA ALA A 249 8.73 -9.36 24.41
C ALA A 249 9.34 -10.72 24.78
N GLU A 250 9.45 -11.66 23.83
CA GLU A 250 10.11 -12.95 24.05
C GLU A 250 11.39 -13.06 23.23
N GLY A 251 12.48 -12.57 23.82
CA GLY A 251 13.84 -12.85 23.36
C GLY A 251 14.90 -11.90 23.87
#